data_AF-D8DXP0-F1
#
_entry.id   AF-D8DXP0-F1
#
_cell.length_a   1.000
_cell.length_b   1.000
_cell.length_c   1.000
_cell.angle_alpha   90.00
_cell.angle_beta   90.00
_cell.angle_gamma   90.00
#
_symmetry.space_group_name_H-M   'P 1'
#
loop_
_entity.id
_entity.type
_entity.pdbx_description
1 polymer ?
#
loop_
_entity_poly.entity_id
_entity_poly.type
_entity_poly.pdbx_seq_one_letter_code
_entity_poly.pdbx_strand_id
1 'polypeptide(L)'
;MIPQKAINDRSFLHPEILEFPPQYVIEGEVDDNGEELTIENLYKTLEEYGVLFKKIVVAQAILETGNFSSHVCLTHHNLFGLRHPSDGSYYEFNNWKESVKAYRDDVQYKYNSGDYYLFLRRIGYAEDPRYVSKVRIIADRLPWKI
;
A
#
# COMPACT_ATOMS: atom_id res chain seq x y z
N MET A 1 31.82 16.00 0.05
CA MET A 1 31.55 16.38 1.45
C MET A 1 30.82 17.71 1.43
N ILE A 2 29.52 17.74 1.67
CA ILE A 2 28.68 18.95 1.55
C ILE A 2 28.55 19.59 2.95
N PRO A 3 28.74 20.91 3.09
CA PRO A 3 28.76 21.58 4.39
C PRO A 3 27.39 21.56 5.09
N GLN A 4 27.42 21.36 6.41
CA GLN A 4 26.30 21.11 7.35
C GLN A 4 25.28 22.27 7.50
N LYS A 5 25.29 23.29 6.63
CA LYS A 5 24.43 24.48 6.76
C LYS A 5 23.29 24.60 5.75
N ALA A 6 23.03 23.57 4.94
CA ALA A 6 21.95 23.57 3.94
C ALA A 6 20.86 22.51 4.23
N ILE A 7 20.57 22.22 5.51
CA ILE A 7 19.57 21.21 5.90
C ILE A 7 18.38 21.81 6.69
N ASN A 8 18.48 23.05 7.19
CA ASN A 8 17.51 23.59 8.16
C ASN A 8 16.85 24.93 7.81
N ASP A 9 16.76 25.31 6.52
CA ASP A 9 15.98 26.50 6.17
C ASP A 9 14.49 26.14 5.99
N ARG A 10 13.71 26.32 7.08
CA ARG A 10 12.26 26.05 7.15
C ARG A 10 11.40 27.26 6.79
N SER A 11 11.97 28.32 6.22
CA SER A 11 11.25 29.57 5.94
C SER A 11 10.25 29.51 4.77
N PHE A 12 10.08 28.34 4.11
CA PHE A 12 9.14 28.14 2.99
C PHE A 12 7.97 27.21 3.32
N LEU A 13 7.79 26.81 4.59
CA LEU A 13 6.66 25.98 4.99
C LEU A 13 5.50 26.87 5.44
N HIS A 14 4.44 26.91 4.63
CA HIS A 14 3.20 27.64 4.85
C HIS A 14 2.47 27.11 6.12
N PRO A 15 1.73 27.92 6.89
CA PRO A 15 1.20 27.54 8.22
C PRO A 15 -0.02 26.59 8.21
N GLU A 16 -0.30 25.92 7.11
CA GLU A 16 -1.46 25.00 6.96
C GLU A 16 -1.02 23.57 6.65
N ILE A 17 0.20 23.20 7.07
CA ILE A 17 0.62 21.81 7.20
C ILE A 17 -0.06 21.27 8.47
N LEU A 18 -1.34 20.94 8.30
CA LEU A 18 -2.16 20.27 9.29
C LEU A 18 -1.45 19.01 9.77
N GLU A 19 -1.35 18.91 11.08
CA GLU A 19 -0.80 17.81 11.84
C GLU A 19 -1.44 16.49 11.39
N PHE A 20 -0.64 15.57 10.85
CA PHE A 20 -1.01 14.17 10.83
C PHE A 20 -1.00 13.71 12.30
N PRO A 21 -2.14 13.30 12.88
CA PRO A 21 -2.17 12.90 14.28
C PRO A 21 -1.24 11.70 14.52
N PRO A 22 -0.64 11.61 15.73
CA PRO A 22 0.27 10.53 16.08
C PRO A 22 -0.48 9.20 16.07
N GLN A 23 -0.03 8.28 15.22
CA GLN A 23 -0.42 6.87 15.13
C GLN A 23 -1.94 6.63 14.94
N TYR A 24 -2.32 6.37 13.68
CA TYR A 24 -3.58 5.71 13.37
C TYR A 24 -3.56 4.28 13.96
N VAL A 25 -4.13 4.11 15.15
CA VAL A 25 -4.64 2.80 15.61
C VAL A 25 -6.00 2.67 14.95
N ILE A 26 -6.05 1.91 13.87
CA ILE A 26 -7.31 1.44 13.29
C ILE A 26 -7.71 0.29 14.18
N GLU A 27 -8.96 0.19 14.66
CA GLU A 27 -9.49 -1.03 15.28
C GLU A 27 -9.40 -2.14 14.22
N GLY A 28 -8.22 -2.74 14.12
CA GLY A 28 -7.73 -3.34 12.91
C GLY A 28 -7.97 -4.83 12.98
N GLU A 29 -8.46 -5.36 11.87
CA GLU A 29 -8.47 -6.77 11.53
C GLU A 29 -7.24 -7.50 12.10
N VAL A 30 -7.50 -8.34 13.08
CA VAL A 30 -6.50 -9.15 13.76
C VAL A 30 -6.42 -10.48 13.03
N ASP A 31 -5.24 -10.89 12.58
CA ASP A 31 -5.05 -12.22 12.01
C ASP A 31 -5.24 -13.31 13.07
N ASP A 32 -5.31 -14.59 12.66
CA ASP A 32 -5.49 -15.72 13.57
C ASP A 32 -4.40 -15.83 14.66
N ASN A 33 -3.27 -15.11 14.50
CA ASN A 33 -2.15 -15.09 15.44
C ASN A 33 -2.15 -13.85 16.36
N GLY A 34 -3.14 -12.97 16.27
CA GLY A 34 -3.22 -11.77 17.10
C GLY A 34 -2.58 -10.52 16.48
N GLU A 35 -2.19 -10.53 15.20
CA GLU A 35 -1.47 -9.43 14.58
C GLU A 35 -2.40 -8.49 13.79
N GLU A 36 -2.46 -7.24 14.25
CA GLU A 36 -3.35 -6.19 13.74
C GLU A 36 -2.89 -5.65 12.37
N LEU A 37 -3.84 -5.44 11.45
CA LEU A 37 -3.59 -4.73 10.20
C LEU A 37 -3.24 -3.26 10.47
N THR A 38 -1.94 -2.98 10.50
CA THR A 38 -1.37 -1.63 10.55
C THR A 38 -0.45 -1.41 9.37
N ILE A 39 -0.11 -0.16 9.05
CA ILE A 39 0.88 0.14 8.00
C ILE A 39 2.22 -0.54 8.33
N GLU A 40 2.66 -0.52 9.59
CA GLU A 40 3.93 -1.13 10.00
C GLU A 40 3.94 -2.64 9.80
N ASN A 41 2.87 -3.33 10.23
CA ASN A 41 2.76 -4.78 10.07
C ASN A 41 2.63 -5.16 8.60
N LEU A 42 1.88 -4.40 7.80
CA LEU A 42 1.82 -4.60 6.36
C LEU A 42 3.20 -4.48 5.71
N TYR A 43 4.02 -3.50 6.10
CA TYR A 43 5.39 -3.37 5.60
C TYR A 43 6.27 -4.56 5.97
N LYS A 44 6.18 -5.06 7.21
CA LYS A 44 6.90 -6.26 7.67
C LYS A 44 6.50 -7.49 6.86
N THR A 45 5.20 -7.72 6.69
CA THR A 45 4.70 -8.86 5.91
C THR A 45 5.07 -8.77 4.43
N LEU A 46 5.06 -7.56 3.84
CA LEU A 46 5.58 -7.35 2.48
C LEU A 46 7.06 -7.72 2.37
N GLU A 47 7.86 -7.43 3.40
CA GLU A 47 9.26 -7.82 3.45
C GLU A 47 9.45 -9.33 3.60
N GLU A 48 8.70 -9.97 4.50
CA GLU A 48 8.71 -11.41 4.71
C GLU A 48 8.39 -12.20 3.44
N TYR A 49 7.40 -11.73 2.67
CA TYR A 49 7.05 -12.34 1.39
C TYR A 49 7.92 -11.88 0.21
N GLY A 50 8.92 -11.02 0.44
CA GLY A 50 9.84 -10.57 -0.60
C GLY A 50 9.19 -9.67 -1.66
N VAL A 51 8.17 -8.91 -1.29
CA VAL A 51 7.45 -8.00 -2.18
C VAL A 51 8.30 -6.75 -2.45
N LEU A 52 8.57 -6.50 -3.73
CA LEU A 52 9.29 -5.31 -4.22
C LEU A 52 8.43 -4.04 -4.13
N PHE A 53 9.09 -2.89 -4.12
CA PHE A 53 8.44 -1.57 -4.12
C PHE A 53 7.38 -1.40 -3.01
N LYS A 54 7.69 -1.91 -1.81
CA LYS A 54 6.80 -1.95 -0.62
C LYS A 54 6.00 -0.67 -0.42
N LYS A 55 6.63 0.50 -0.55
CA LYS A 55 5.97 1.81 -0.42
C LYS A 55 4.86 2.07 -1.44
N ILE A 56 5.05 1.61 -2.67
CA ILE A 56 4.01 1.67 -3.70
C ILE A 56 2.91 0.65 -3.40
N VAL A 57 3.27 -0.56 -2.97
CA VAL A 57 2.30 -1.62 -2.67
C VAL A 57 1.42 -1.26 -1.47
N VAL A 58 1.98 -0.65 -0.42
CA VAL A 58 1.19 -0.10 0.69
C VAL A 58 0.27 1.02 0.23
N ALA A 59 0.73 1.89 -0.67
CA ALA A 59 -0.13 2.94 -1.23
C ALA A 59 -1.31 2.35 -2.04
N GLN A 60 -1.13 1.21 -2.70
CA GLN A 60 -2.24 0.46 -3.30
C GLN A 60 -3.20 -0.03 -2.23
N ALA A 61 -2.72 -0.72 -1.19
CA ALA A 61 -3.56 -1.22 -0.10
C ALA A 61 -4.40 -0.11 0.56
N ILE A 62 -3.80 1.05 0.82
CA ILE A 62 -4.52 2.21 1.37
C ILE A 62 -5.59 2.72 0.39
N LEU A 63 -5.29 2.76 -0.91
CA LEU A 63 -6.24 3.22 -1.92
C LEU A 63 -7.44 2.27 -2.05
N GLU A 64 -7.19 0.96 -2.12
CA GLU A 64 -8.25 -0.05 -2.30
C GLU A 64 -9.16 -0.14 -1.07
N THR A 65 -8.57 -0.11 0.12
CA THR A 65 -9.30 -0.27 1.39
C THR A 65 -9.97 1.01 1.89
N GLY A 66 -9.73 2.14 1.22
CA GLY A 66 -10.19 3.45 1.68
C GLY A 66 -9.55 3.85 3.01
N ASN A 67 -8.24 3.69 3.16
CA ASN A 67 -7.51 3.88 4.42
C ASN A 67 -7.91 2.89 5.51
N PHE A 68 -8.06 1.61 5.13
CA PHE A 68 -8.47 0.49 5.98
C PHE A 68 -9.78 0.70 6.74
N SER A 69 -10.67 1.58 6.26
CA SER A 69 -11.96 1.85 6.90
C SER A 69 -13.15 1.27 6.13
N SER A 70 -12.94 0.69 4.95
CA SER A 70 -14.02 0.11 4.16
C SER A 70 -14.39 -1.30 4.63
N HIS A 71 -15.60 -1.45 5.17
CA HIS A 71 -16.15 -2.73 5.66
C HIS A 71 -16.09 -3.86 4.63
N VAL A 72 -16.29 -3.56 3.34
CA VAL A 72 -16.32 -4.56 2.25
C VAL A 72 -14.92 -5.15 1.95
N CYS A 73 -13.85 -4.37 2.15
CA CYS A 73 -12.48 -4.89 1.97
C CYS A 73 -12.01 -5.74 3.15
N LEU A 74 -12.38 -5.34 4.36
CA LEU A 74 -12.07 -6.07 5.59
C LEU A 74 -12.86 -7.39 5.70
N THR A 75 -14.05 -7.47 5.10
CA THR A 75 -14.86 -8.71 5.16
C THR A 75 -14.23 -9.85 4.36
N HIS A 76 -13.50 -9.54 3.29
CA HIS A 76 -12.85 -10.54 2.42
C HIS A 76 -11.34 -10.63 2.64
N HIS A 77 -10.80 -9.89 3.61
CA HIS A 77 -9.38 -9.84 3.91
C HIS A 77 -8.50 -9.55 2.66
N ASN A 78 -9.03 -8.81 1.67
CA ASN A 78 -8.43 -8.61 0.35
C ASN A 78 -7.95 -7.15 0.21
N LEU A 79 -6.70 -6.90 0.59
CA LEU A 79 -6.12 -5.56 0.61
C LEU A 79 -5.92 -4.93 -0.78
N PHE A 80 -5.90 -5.74 -1.83
CA PHE A 80 -5.41 -5.34 -3.15
C PHE A 80 -6.49 -5.37 -4.23
N GLY A 81 -7.74 -5.69 -3.86
CA GLY A 81 -8.85 -5.80 -4.81
C GLY A 81 -8.64 -6.90 -5.86
N LEU A 82 -7.92 -7.97 -5.51
CA LEU A 82 -7.61 -9.05 -6.44
C LEU A 82 -8.90 -9.74 -6.90
N ARG A 83 -8.97 -10.09 -8.18
CA ARG A 83 -10.13 -10.76 -8.80
C ARG A 83 -9.74 -12.04 -9.52
N HIS A 84 -10.61 -13.04 -9.45
CA HIS A 84 -10.47 -14.29 -10.18
C HIS A 84 -10.52 -14.03 -11.69
N PRO A 85 -9.50 -14.48 -12.46
CA PRO A 85 -9.49 -14.30 -13.91
C PRO A 85 -10.62 -15.05 -14.64
N SER A 86 -11.18 -16.09 -14.03
CA SER A 86 -12.22 -16.96 -14.61
C SER A 86 -13.58 -16.27 -14.72
N ASP A 87 -13.96 -15.49 -13.70
CA ASP A 87 -15.32 -14.95 -13.57
C ASP A 87 -15.37 -13.49 -13.08
N GLY A 88 -14.23 -12.89 -12.73
CA GLY A 88 -14.12 -11.51 -12.27
C GLY A 88 -14.60 -11.26 -10.84
N SER A 89 -14.97 -12.31 -10.09
CA SER A 89 -15.30 -12.24 -8.67
C SER A 89 -14.07 -11.86 -7.84
N TYR A 90 -14.28 -11.25 -6.67
CA TYR A 90 -13.18 -10.91 -5.76
C TYR A 90 -12.66 -12.15 -5.04
N TYR A 91 -11.35 -12.23 -4.86
CA TYR A 91 -10.78 -13.22 -3.94
C TYR A 91 -11.23 -12.92 -2.50
N GLU A 92 -11.51 -13.98 -1.76
CA GLU A 92 -11.70 -13.97 -0.31
C GLU A 92 -10.54 -14.73 0.33
N PHE A 93 -9.89 -14.13 1.32
CA PHE A 93 -8.77 -14.72 2.06
C PHE A 93 -9.19 -15.01 3.50
N ASN A 94 -8.44 -15.86 4.20
CA ASN A 94 -8.71 -16.10 5.63
C ASN A 94 -8.20 -14.95 6.51
N ASN A 95 -7.12 -14.30 6.07
CA ASN A 95 -6.53 -13.15 6.73
C ASN A 95 -5.81 -12.24 5.73
N TRP A 96 -5.52 -11.02 6.15
CA TRP A 96 -4.95 -10.00 5.27
C TRP A 96 -3.54 -10.36 4.75
N LYS A 97 -2.76 -11.17 5.48
CA LYS A 97 -1.42 -11.60 5.05
C LYS A 97 -1.47 -12.52 3.85
N GLU A 98 -2.49 -13.38 3.75
CA GLU A 98 -2.71 -14.21 2.56
C GLU A 98 -2.92 -13.35 1.31
N SER A 99 -3.58 -12.19 1.42
CA SER A 99 -3.71 -11.26 0.30
C SER A 99 -2.37 -10.67 -0.13
N VAL A 100 -1.42 -10.46 0.81
CA VAL A 100 -0.04 -10.03 0.50
C VAL A 100 0.71 -11.10 -0.28
N LYS A 101 0.59 -12.36 0.16
CA LYS A 101 1.17 -13.49 -0.55
C LYS A 101 0.59 -13.62 -1.96
N ALA A 102 -0.73 -13.53 -2.10
CA ALA A 102 -1.41 -13.57 -3.39
C ALA A 102 -0.98 -12.42 -4.31
N TYR A 103 -0.79 -11.20 -3.78
CA TYR A 103 -0.24 -10.09 -4.57
C TYR A 103 1.14 -10.43 -5.13
N ARG A 104 2.03 -11.04 -4.33
CA ARG A 104 3.34 -11.51 -4.81
C ARG A 104 3.18 -12.51 -5.96
N ASP A 105 2.33 -13.52 -5.74
CA ASP A 105 2.18 -14.68 -6.62
C ASP A 105 1.41 -14.39 -7.91
N ASP A 106 0.46 -13.46 -7.91
CA ASP A 106 -0.49 -13.22 -9.03
C ASP A 106 -0.29 -11.88 -9.74
N VAL A 107 0.30 -10.91 -9.05
CA VAL A 107 0.58 -9.58 -9.60
C VAL A 107 2.08 -9.42 -9.80
N GLN A 108 2.85 -9.44 -8.71
CA GLN A 108 4.25 -9.02 -8.77
C GLN A 108 5.15 -9.99 -9.54
N TYR A 109 4.79 -11.26 -9.67
CA TYR A 109 5.54 -12.20 -10.52
C TYR A 109 5.66 -11.72 -11.98
N LYS A 110 4.72 -10.88 -12.46
CA LYS A 110 4.72 -10.29 -13.82
C LYS A 110 5.72 -9.13 -13.95
N TYR A 111 6.24 -8.63 -12.84
CA TYR A 111 7.23 -7.57 -12.82
C TYR A 111 8.62 -8.15 -13.12
N ASN A 112 9.31 -7.56 -14.08
CA ASN A 112 10.67 -7.96 -14.46
C ASN A 112 11.68 -6.87 -14.06
N SER A 113 11.51 -5.67 -14.60
CA SER A 113 12.35 -4.50 -14.29
C SER A 113 11.68 -3.19 -14.74
N GLY A 114 12.28 -2.07 -14.35
CA GLY A 114 11.90 -0.73 -14.79
C GLY A 114 11.06 0.05 -13.77
N ASP A 115 10.31 1.04 -14.25
CA ASP A 115 9.43 1.84 -13.42
C ASP A 115 8.20 1.02 -13.01
N TYR A 116 7.99 0.88 -11.70
CA TYR A 116 6.90 0.07 -11.16
C TYR A 116 5.50 0.64 -11.46
N TYR A 117 5.35 1.96 -11.56
CA TYR A 117 4.10 2.60 -11.96
C TYR A 117 3.77 2.32 -13.43
N LEU A 118 4.77 2.31 -14.31
CA LEU A 118 4.60 1.90 -15.70
C LEU A 118 4.24 0.41 -15.80
N PHE A 119 4.81 -0.43 -14.93
CA PHE A 119 4.42 -1.83 -14.82
C PHE A 119 2.93 -1.99 -14.47
N LEU A 120 2.44 -1.32 -13.41
CA LEU A 120 1.04 -1.37 -13.00
C LEU A 120 0.09 -0.96 -14.14
N ARG A 121 0.45 0.09 -14.89
CA ARG A 121 -0.30 0.53 -16.07
C ARG A 121 -0.29 -0.53 -17.17
N ARG A 122 0.87 -1.14 -17.44
CA ARG A 122 1.05 -2.13 -18.52
C ARG A 122 0.22 -3.40 -18.29
N ILE A 123 0.14 -3.86 -17.04
CA ILE A 123 -0.66 -5.05 -16.71
C ILE A 123 -2.16 -4.75 -16.58
N GLY A 124 -2.57 -3.50 -16.75
CA GLY A 124 -3.98 -3.10 -16.61
C GLY A 124 -4.50 -3.32 -15.19
N TYR A 125 -3.69 -2.99 -14.17
CA TYR A 125 -4.02 -3.31 -12.77
C TYR A 125 -5.40 -2.78 -12.35
N ALA A 126 -5.79 -1.59 -12.81
CA ALA A 126 -7.10 -1.00 -12.58
C ALA A 126 -7.63 -0.34 -13.85
N GLU A 127 -8.95 -0.32 -13.99
CA GLU A 127 -9.65 0.34 -15.11
C GLU A 127 -9.58 1.88 -15.02
N ASP A 128 -9.45 2.44 -13.81
CA ASP A 128 -9.36 3.88 -13.62
C ASP A 128 -8.07 4.42 -14.24
N PRO A 129 -8.13 5.28 -15.27
CA PRO A 129 -6.94 5.85 -15.89
C PRO A 129 -6.12 6.74 -14.94
N ARG A 130 -6.70 7.17 -13.81
CA ARG A 130 -6.06 7.96 -12.76
C ARG A 130 -5.48 7.11 -11.64
N TYR A 131 -5.65 5.78 -11.68
CA TYR A 131 -5.20 4.86 -10.62
C TYR A 131 -3.75 5.08 -10.22
N VAL A 132 -2.85 5.00 -11.20
CA VAL A 132 -1.40 5.15 -10.98
C VAL A 132 -1.06 6.51 -10.36
N SER A 133 -1.74 7.57 -10.79
CA SER A 133 -1.55 8.92 -10.23
C SER A 133 -1.99 9.00 -8.78
N LYS A 134 -3.12 8.38 -8.42
CA LYS A 134 -3.61 8.31 -7.02
C LYS A 134 -2.65 7.53 -6.13
N VAL A 135 -2.19 6.37 -6.58
CA VAL A 135 -1.20 5.55 -5.85
C VAL A 135 0.08 6.34 -5.62
N ARG A 136 0.57 7.07 -6.62
CA ARG A 136 1.76 7.93 -6.48
C ARG A 136 1.58 9.01 -5.42
N ILE A 137 0.45 9.72 -5.43
CA ILE A 137 0.13 10.75 -4.42
C ILE A 137 0.14 10.16 -3.00
N ILE A 138 -0.45 8.98 -2.81
CA ILE A 138 -0.46 8.31 -1.50
C ILE A 138 0.95 7.88 -1.12
N ALA A 139 1.70 7.26 -2.04
CA ALA A 139 3.07 6.83 -1.80
C ALA A 139 3.96 8.01 -1.39
N ASP A 140 3.87 9.16 -2.05
CA ASP A 140 4.66 10.35 -1.73
C ASP A 140 4.39 10.90 -0.31
N ARG A 141 3.18 10.64 0.23
CA ARG A 141 2.78 11.03 1.59
C ARG A 141 3.21 10.03 2.66
N LEU A 142 3.57 8.80 2.29
CA LEU A 142 4.05 7.79 3.24
C LEU A 142 5.47 8.15 3.73
N PRO A 143 5.77 7.92 5.01
CA PRO A 143 7.09 8.19 5.56
C PRO A 143 8.18 7.37 4.84
N TRP A 144 9.39 7.92 4.76
CA TRP A 144 10.54 7.25 4.14
C TRP A 144 11.18 6.19 5.03
N LYS A 145 10.88 6.22 6.33
CA LYS A 145 11.30 5.25 7.33
C LYS A 145 10.07 4.64 7.97
N ILE A 146 10.01 3.31 7.94
CA ILE A 146 9.09 2.46 8.69
C ILE A 146 9.98 1.38 9.29
#